data_AF-A0A2N2CEZ3-F1
#
_entry.id   AF-A0A2N2CEZ3-F1
#
_cell.length_a   1.000
_cell.length_b   1.000
_cell.length_c   1.000
_cell.angle_alpha   90.00
_cell.angle_beta   90.00
_cell.angle_gamma   90.00
#
_symmetry.space_group_name_H-M   'P 1'
#
loop_
_entity.id
_entity.type
_entity.pdbx_description
1 polymer ?
#
loop_
_entity_poly.entity_id
_entity_poly.type
_entity_poly.pdbx_seq_one_letter_code
_entity_poly.pdbx_strand_id
1 'polypeptide(L)'
;MTRQMIQNVKQENVIELMCEVLELSESSEKKVTKAVEKLGIQAFFTSIDALDVEEVEKDRIKALKEVIEAKVKSLEALEGGQ
;
A
#
# COMPACT_ATOMS: atom_id res chain seq x y z
N MET A 1 -24.23 -6.46 3.73
CA MET A 1 -23.85 -5.65 2.55
C MET A 1 -23.12 -4.36 2.90
N THR A 2 -23.66 -3.50 3.77
CA THR A 2 -23.10 -2.15 4.04
C THR A 2 -21.65 -2.14 4.57
N ARG A 3 -21.28 -3.07 5.45
CA ARG A 3 -19.88 -3.17 5.96
C ARG A 3 -18.86 -3.48 4.87
N GLN A 4 -19.25 -4.28 3.87
CA GLN A 4 -18.36 -4.72 2.80
C GLN A 4 -18.09 -3.58 1.82
N MET A 5 -19.13 -2.78 1.50
CA MET A 5 -18.97 -1.54 0.72
C MET A 5 -18.07 -0.52 1.44
N ILE A 6 -18.23 -0.35 2.75
CA ILE A 6 -17.39 0.57 3.53
C ILE A 6 -15.91 0.13 3.56
N GLN A 7 -15.64 -1.17 3.60
CA GLN A 7 -14.27 -1.69 3.53
C GLN A 7 -13.63 -1.46 2.16
N ASN A 8 -14.38 -1.67 1.08
CA ASN A 8 -13.88 -1.46 -0.28
C ASN A 8 -13.53 0.02 -0.53
N VAL A 9 -14.42 0.95 -0.15
CA VAL A 9 -14.17 2.40 -0.29
C VAL A 9 -12.94 2.85 0.51
N LYS A 10 -12.72 2.27 1.69
CA LYS A 10 -11.52 2.57 2.48
C LYS A 10 -10.23 2.06 1.82
N GLN A 11 -10.28 0.92 1.13
CA GLN A 11 -9.11 0.40 0.42
C GLN A 11 -8.81 1.20 -0.85
N GLU A 12 -9.83 1.58 -1.62
CA GLU A 12 -9.68 2.42 -2.82
C GLU A 12 -9.01 3.75 -2.48
N ASN A 13 -9.51 4.46 -1.45
CA ASN A 13 -8.93 5.73 -1.01
C ASN A 13 -7.47 5.58 -0.53
N VAL A 14 -7.11 4.44 0.06
CA VAL A 14 -5.73 4.19 0.51
C VAL A 14 -4.80 3.92 -0.68
N ILE A 15 -5.30 3.23 -1.71
CA ILE A 15 -4.55 2.99 -2.95
C ILE A 15 -4.32 4.31 -3.68
N GLU A 16 -5.35 5.13 -3.84
CA GLU A 16 -5.24 6.45 -4.47
C GLU A 16 -4.22 7.33 -3.74
N LEU A 17 -4.35 7.46 -2.42
CA LEU A 17 -3.41 8.23 -1.61
C LEU A 17 -1.98 7.69 -1.72
N MET A 18 -1.81 6.37 -1.77
CA MET A 18 -0.49 5.74 -1.95
C MET A 18 0.12 6.10 -3.30
N CYS A 19 -0.67 6.02 -4.38
CA CYS A 19 -0.22 6.38 -5.71
C CYS A 19 0.18 7.87 -5.81
N GLU A 20 -0.62 8.76 -5.21
CA GLU A 20 -0.34 10.20 -5.15
C GLU A 20 0.94 10.51 -4.37
N VAL A 21 1.12 9.92 -3.18
CA VAL A 21 2.30 10.16 -2.32
C VAL A 21 3.59 9.67 -2.98
N LEU A 22 3.51 8.60 -3.76
CA LEU A 22 4.67 7.99 -4.43
C LEU A 22 4.98 8.61 -5.79
N GLU A 23 4.13 9.54 -6.26
CA GLU A 23 4.23 10.20 -7.56
C GLU A 23 4.47 9.17 -8.67
N LEU A 24 3.67 8.10 -8.67
CA LEU A 24 3.75 7.05 -9.67
C LEU A 24 3.27 7.56 -11.03
N SER A 25 3.84 7.03 -12.11
CA SER A 25 3.31 7.27 -13.44
C SER A 25 1.92 6.65 -13.61
N GLU A 26 1.06 7.22 -14.47
CA GLU A 26 -0.29 6.71 -14.72
C GLU A 26 -0.31 5.21 -15.13
N SER A 27 0.75 4.77 -15.81
CA SER A 27 0.95 3.36 -16.17
C SER A 27 1.19 2.49 -14.93
N SER A 28 2.05 2.94 -14.03
CA SER A 28 2.40 2.23 -12.81
C SER A 28 1.28 2.27 -11.77
N GLU A 29 0.53 3.37 -11.67
CA GLU A 29 -0.69 3.46 -10.86
C GLU A 29 -1.67 2.36 -11.24
N LYS A 30 -1.96 2.19 -12.54
CA LYS A 30 -2.86 1.12 -13.02
C LYS A 30 -2.36 -0.28 -12.66
N LYS A 31 -1.05 -0.51 -12.68
CA LYS A 31 -0.45 -1.81 -12.33
C LYS A 31 -0.51 -2.04 -10.83
N VAL A 32 -0.21 -1.03 -10.03
CA VAL A 32 -0.27 -1.05 -8.57
C VAL A 32 -1.69 -1.26 -8.08
N THR A 33 -2.67 -0.50 -8.58
CA THR A 33 -4.08 -0.65 -8.22
C THR A 33 -4.57 -2.06 -8.51
N LYS A 34 -4.32 -2.58 -9.72
CA LYS A 34 -4.68 -3.97 -10.06
C LYS A 34 -4.00 -5.01 -9.17
N ALA A 35 -2.73 -4.80 -8.83
CA ALA A 35 -2.01 -5.71 -7.96
C ALA A 35 -2.58 -5.71 -6.54
N VAL A 36 -2.91 -4.53 -6.00
CA VAL A 36 -3.53 -4.39 -4.67
C VAL A 36 -4.94 -4.95 -4.65
N GLU A 37 -5.77 -4.70 -5.67
CA GLU A 37 -7.13 -5.26 -5.76
C GLU A 37 -7.11 -6.79 -5.80
N LYS A 38 -6.12 -7.38 -6.48
CA LYS A 38 -5.98 -8.83 -6.63
C LYS A 38 -5.40 -9.52 -5.39
N LEU A 39 -4.40 -8.90 -4.75
CA LEU A 39 -3.61 -9.53 -3.68
C LEU A 39 -4.02 -9.03 -2.28
N GLY A 40 -4.58 -7.84 -2.19
CA GLY A 40 -4.72 -7.08 -0.94
C GLY A 40 -3.44 -6.30 -0.59
N ILE A 41 -3.61 -5.23 0.20
CA ILE A 41 -2.53 -4.28 0.54
C ILE A 41 -1.34 -4.96 1.23
N GLN A 42 -1.58 -5.86 2.18
CA GLN A 42 -0.49 -6.54 2.90
C GLN A 42 0.35 -7.43 1.96
N ALA A 43 -0.31 -8.23 1.12
CA ALA A 43 0.39 -9.13 0.19
C ALA A 43 1.04 -8.35 -0.97
N PHE A 44 0.49 -7.21 -1.36
CA PHE A 44 1.09 -6.31 -2.34
C PHE A 44 2.52 -5.90 -1.93
N PHE A 45 2.72 -5.47 -0.67
CA PHE A 45 4.03 -5.07 -0.16
C PHE A 45 5.06 -6.21 -0.08
N THR A 46 4.62 -7.47 -0.24
CA THR A 46 5.52 -8.63 -0.34
C THR A 46 5.83 -9.02 -1.78
N SER A 47 5.09 -8.48 -2.75
CA SER A 47 5.19 -8.81 -4.18
C SER A 47 5.77 -7.67 -5.01
N ILE A 48 6.37 -6.65 -4.38
CA ILE A 48 6.82 -5.43 -5.08
C ILE A 48 7.86 -5.72 -6.15
N ASP A 49 8.82 -6.63 -5.87
CA ASP A 49 9.87 -6.98 -6.82
C ASP A 49 9.32 -7.63 -8.11
N ALA A 50 8.15 -8.27 -8.01
CA ALA A 50 7.45 -8.89 -9.14
C ALA A 50 6.57 -7.91 -9.93
N LEU A 51 6.42 -6.65 -9.49
CA LEU A 51 5.72 -5.64 -10.27
C LEU A 51 6.51 -5.26 -11.52
N ASP A 52 5.80 -5.16 -12.62
CA ASP A 52 6.33 -4.64 -13.88
C ASP A 52 6.26 -3.10 -13.87
N VAL A 53 6.99 -2.45 -12.96
CA VAL A 53 7.09 -0.98 -12.85
C VAL A 53 8.56 -0.58 -12.81
N GLU A 54 8.86 0.71 -12.96
CA GLU A 54 10.25 1.17 -12.96
C GLU A 54 10.92 0.90 -11.60
N GLU A 55 12.22 0.58 -11.59
CA GLU A 55 12.94 0.29 -10.34
C GLU A 55 12.87 1.46 -9.36
N VAL A 56 12.92 2.71 -9.85
CA VAL A 56 12.75 3.91 -9.01
C VAL A 56 11.37 3.96 -8.34
N GLU A 57 10.32 3.50 -9.01
CA GLU A 57 8.97 3.42 -8.44
C GLU A 57 8.87 2.28 -7.43
N LYS A 58 9.53 1.13 -7.69
CA LYS A 58 9.63 0.04 -6.70
C LYS A 58 10.33 0.48 -5.43
N ASP A 59 11.42 1.23 -5.56
CA ASP A 59 12.16 1.75 -4.41
C ASP A 59 11.30 2.69 -3.56
N ARG A 60 10.51 3.57 -4.20
CA ARG A 60 9.56 4.43 -3.49
C ARG A 60 8.49 3.61 -2.76
N ILE A 61 7.92 2.58 -3.42
CA ILE A 61 6.93 1.68 -2.80
C ILE A 61 7.54 0.93 -1.60
N LYS A 62 8.80 0.47 -1.71
CA LYS A 62 9.53 -0.18 -0.61
C LYS A 62 9.78 0.77 0.55
N ALA A 63 10.19 2.01 0.27
CA ALA A 63 10.38 3.02 1.32
C ALA A 63 9.07 3.29 2.09
N LEU A 64 7.94 3.35 1.40
CA LEU A 64 6.64 3.50 2.05
C LEU A 64 6.30 2.31 2.95
N LYS A 65 6.59 1.09 2.50
CA LYS A 65 6.44 -0.12 3.32
C LYS A 65 7.21 0.01 4.63
N GLU A 66 8.48 0.40 4.57
CA GLU A 66 9.32 0.55 5.77
C GLU A 66 8.76 1.62 6.73
N VAL A 67 8.24 2.73 6.20
CA VAL A 67 7.59 3.78 7.01
C VAL A 67 6.34 3.23 7.70
N ILE A 68 5.50 2.48 6.98
CA ILE A 68 4.30 1.86 7.54
C ILE A 68 4.69 0.86 8.64
N GLU A 69 5.65 -0.03 8.39
CA GLU A 69 6.12 -1.03 9.36
C GLU A 69 6.71 -0.38 10.62
N ALA A 70 7.50 0.69 10.46
CA ALA A 70 8.03 1.45 11.58
C ALA A 70 6.91 2.12 12.41
N LYS A 71 5.89 2.67 11.75
CA LYS A 71 4.74 3.28 12.43
C LYS A 71 3.88 2.24 13.16
N VAL A 72 3.64 1.08 12.56
CA VAL A 72 2.92 -0.03 13.19
C VAL A 72 3.65 -0.48 14.46
N LYS A 73 4.95 -0.77 14.37
CA LYS A 73 5.77 -1.14 15.54
C LYS A 73 5.74 -0.06 16.63
N SER A 74 5.78 1.21 16.24
CA SER A 74 5.69 2.32 17.19
C SER A 74 4.33 2.39 17.88
N LEU A 75 3.24 2.07 17.19
CA LEU A 75 1.89 2.02 17.77
C LEU A 75 1.74 0.82 18.70
N GLU A 76 2.21 -0.35 18.29
CA GLU A 76 2.21 -1.56 19.12
C GLU A 76 3.01 -1.37 20.42
N ALA A 77 4.14 -0.64 20.35
CA ALA A 77 4.93 -0.29 21.53
C ALA A 77 4.21 0.68 22.49
N LEU A 78 3.29 1.50 21.98
CA LEU A 78 2.46 2.40 22.79
C LEU A 78 1.25 1.67 23.38
N GLU A 79 0.66 0.71 22.66
CA GLU A 79 -0.46 -0.10 23.13
C GLU A 79 -0.04 -1.20 24.11
N GLY A 80 1.20 -1.72 24.02
CA GLY A 80 1.76 -2.70 24.96
C GLY A 80 2.22 -2.12 26.32
N GLY A 81 1.97 -0.83 26.57
CA GLY A 81 2.26 -0.15 27.83
C GLY A 81 1.06 -0.13 28.79
N GLN A 82 0.51 -1.30 29.15
CA GLN A 82 -0.39 -1.48 30.28
C GLN A 82 0.07 -2.61 31.19
#